data_AF-A0A0F2S179-F1
#
_entry.id   AF-A0A0F2S179-F1
#
_cell.length_a   1.000
_cell.length_b   1.000
_cell.length_c   1.000
_cell.angle_alpha   90.00
_cell.angle_beta   90.00
_cell.angle_gamma   90.00
#
_symmetry.space_group_name_H-M   'P 1'
#
loop_
_entity.id
_entity.type
_entity.pdbx_description
1 polymer ?
#
loop_
_entity_poly.entity_id
_entity_poly.type
_entity_poly.pdbx_seq_one_letter_code
_entity_poly.pdbx_strand_id
1 'polypeptide(L)'
;MVTRNVVLTETQDQLVQALVASGRYQNVSEAMRAGLRLLEQEEAQLAGIRQGLFEGLAQAKAGDFAEGSGDDAIRRAFRQAHASS
;
A
#
# COMPACT_ATOMS: atom_id res chain seq x y z
N MET A 1 21.17 1.82 -13.60
CA MET A 1 20.01 0.91 -13.57
C MET A 1 20.54 -0.51 -13.66
N VAL A 2 20.02 -1.45 -12.87
CA VAL A 2 20.43 -2.87 -12.94
C VAL A 2 19.50 -3.60 -13.91
N THR A 3 20.06 -4.41 -14.80
CA THR A 3 19.29 -5.25 -15.74
C THR A 3 19.17 -6.67 -15.19
N ARG A 4 17.98 -7.25 -15.36
CA ARG A 4 17.65 -8.62 -14.95
C ARG A 4 16.78 -9.26 -16.02
N ASN A 5 17.05 -10.53 -16.33
CA ASN A 5 16.22 -11.31 -17.23
C ASN A 5 15.05 -11.91 -16.46
N VAL A 6 13.86 -11.87 -17.04
CA VAL A 6 12.63 -12.40 -16.44
C VAL A 6 11.92 -13.24 -17.50
N VAL A 7 11.43 -14.41 -17.10
CA VAL A 7 10.60 -15.26 -17.95
C VAL A 7 9.15 -14.85 -17.76
N LEU A 8 8.47 -14.51 -18.86
CA LEU A 8 7.05 -14.18 -18.86
C LEU A 8 6.24 -15.37 -19.38
N THR A 9 5.02 -15.52 -18.86
CA THR A 9 4.04 -16.38 -19.52
C THR A 9 3.56 -15.72 -20.81
N GLU A 10 2.99 -16.52 -21.73
CA GLU A 10 2.43 -16.02 -22.98
C GLU A 10 1.43 -14.88 -22.77
N THR A 11 0.52 -15.03 -21.79
CA THR A 11 -0.48 -14.00 -21.47
C THR A 11 0.14 -12.71 -20.93
N GLN A 12 1.21 -12.81 -20.13
CA GLN A 12 1.92 -11.64 -19.62
C GLN A 12 2.65 -10.90 -20.73
N ASP A 13 3.26 -11.62 -21.67
CA ASP A 13 3.93 -11.05 -22.82
C ASP A 13 2.92 -10.29 -23.72
N GLN A 14 1.79 -10.92 -24.04
CA GLN A 14 0.71 -10.27 -24.79
C GLN A 14 0.19 -9.00 -24.11
N LEU A 15 0.04 -9.01 -22.78
CA LEU A 15 -0.36 -7.84 -22.02
C LEU A 15 0.66 -6.70 -22.12
N VAL A 16 1.95 -6.97 -21.90
CA VAL A 16 2.98 -5.91 -21.95
C VAL A 16 3.16 -5.39 -23.37
N GLN A 17 3.04 -6.25 -24.39
CA GLN A 17 3.05 -5.82 -25.79
C GLN A 17 1.88 -4.89 -26.10
N ALA A 18 0.65 -5.24 -25.67
CA ALA A 18 -0.52 -4.39 -25.88
C ALA A 18 -0.38 -3.02 -25.18
N LEU A 19 0.18 -2.99 -23.97
CA LEU A 19 0.44 -1.76 -23.24
C LEU A 19 1.47 -0.86 -23.94
N VAL A 20 2.52 -1.43 -24.52
CA VAL A 20 3.51 -0.68 -25.30
C VAL A 20 2.92 -0.22 -26.63
N ALA A 21 2.20 -1.09 -27.34
CA ALA A 21 1.55 -0.77 -28.62
C ALA A 21 0.50 0.34 -28.48
N SER A 22 -0.18 0.41 -27.33
CA SER A 22 -1.10 1.51 -27.02
C SER A 22 -0.43 2.86 -26.78
N GLY A 23 0.90 2.89 -26.64
CA GLY A 23 1.67 4.09 -26.30
C GLY A 23 1.65 4.45 -24.81
N ARG A 24 0.99 3.67 -23.95
CA ARG A 24 0.94 3.92 -22.50
C ARG A 24 2.32 3.81 -21.83
N TYR A 25 3.19 2.96 -22.35
CA TYR A 25 4.58 2.83 -21.93
C TYR A 25 5.49 2.75 -23.15
N GLN A 26 6.72 3.27 -23.04
CA GLN A 26 7.66 3.27 -24.17
C GLN A 26 8.29 1.90 -24.43
N ASN A 27 8.36 1.05 -23.41
CA ASN A 27 8.94 -0.29 -23.52
C ASN A 27 8.45 -1.21 -22.39
N VAL A 28 8.69 -2.51 -22.56
CA VAL A 28 8.30 -3.54 -21.58
C VAL A 28 8.94 -3.30 -20.21
N SER A 29 10.19 -2.86 -20.16
CA SER A 29 10.88 -2.65 -18.87
C SER A 29 10.23 -1.53 -18.05
N GLU A 30 9.70 -0.50 -18.71
CA GLU A 30 8.93 0.56 -18.06
C GLU A 30 7.59 0.04 -17.53
N ALA A 31 6.85 -0.70 -18.34
CA ALA A 31 5.58 -1.32 -17.94
C ALA A 31 5.78 -2.26 -16.73
N MET A 32 6.83 -3.08 -16.75
CA MET A 32 7.17 -3.97 -15.63
C MET A 32 7.51 -3.20 -14.36
N ARG A 33 8.31 -2.12 -14.45
CA ARG A 33 8.59 -1.26 -13.30
C ARG A 33 7.32 -0.57 -12.76
N ALA A 34 6.39 -0.18 -13.62
CA ALA A 34 5.11 0.37 -13.18
C ALA A 34 4.27 -0.66 -12.43
N GLY A 35 4.24 -1.91 -12.91
CA GLY A 35 3.61 -3.03 -12.20
C GLY A 35 4.24 -3.29 -10.84
N LEU A 36 5.58 -3.30 -10.75
CA LEU A 36 6.28 -3.48 -9.48
C LEU A 36 5.99 -2.35 -8.48
N ARG A 37 5.92 -1.09 -8.93
CA ARG A 37 5.55 0.02 -8.05
C ARG A 37 4.14 -0.14 -7.47
N LEU A 38 3.18 -0.65 -8.25
CA LEU A 38 1.83 -0.93 -7.76
C LEU A 38 1.86 -2.03 -6.69
N LEU A 39 2.61 -3.11 -6.94
CA LEU A 39 2.78 -4.19 -5.96
C LEU A 39 3.43 -3.68 -4.67
N GLU A 40 4.50 -2.88 -4.77
CA GLU A 40 5.16 -2.26 -3.60
C GLU A 40 4.19 -1.41 -2.78
N GLN A 41 3.32 -0.63 -3.43
CA GLN A 41 2.33 0.20 -2.76
C GLN A 41 1.27 -0.64 -2.03
N GLU A 42 0.77 -1.70 -2.67
CA GLU A 42 -0.20 -2.62 -2.08
C GLU A 42 0.37 -3.33 -0.85
N GLU A 43 1.58 -3.89 -0.98
CA GLU A 43 2.28 -4.56 0.12
C GLU A 43 2.55 -3.60 1.28
N ALA A 44 2.96 -2.36 1.00
CA ALA A 44 3.18 -1.35 2.04
C ALA A 44 1.88 -0.98 2.78
N GLN A 45 0.75 -0.86 2.06
CA GLN A 45 -0.55 -0.59 2.66
C GLN A 45 -0.99 -1.75 3.58
N LEU A 46 -0.87 -2.99 3.12
CA LEU A 46 -1.20 -4.18 3.92
C LEU A 46 -0.30 -4.31 5.14
N ALA A 47 1.00 -4.02 5.00
CA ALA A 47 1.93 -3.99 6.11
C ALA A 47 1.55 -2.95 7.17
N GLY A 48 1.17 -1.73 6.75
CA GLY A 48 0.72 -0.68 7.65
C GLY A 48 -0.56 -1.05 8.43
N ILE A 49 -1.55 -1.64 7.75
CA ILE A 49 -2.77 -2.13 8.41
C ILE A 49 -2.44 -3.22 9.43
N ARG A 50 -1.62 -4.20 9.04
CA ARG A 50 -1.22 -5.30 9.91
C ARG A 50 -0.46 -4.79 11.13
N GLN A 51 0.43 -3.83 10.96
CA GLN A 51 1.15 -3.21 12.05
C GLN A 51 0.20 -2.51 13.03
N GLY A 52 -0.73 -1.68 12.54
CA GLY A 52 -1.71 -1.00 13.39
C GLY A 52 -2.61 -1.97 14.17
N LEU A 53 -2.99 -3.10 13.56
CA LEU A 53 -3.73 -4.15 14.26
C LEU A 53 -2.91 -4.78 15.40
N PHE A 54 -1.63 -5.10 15.16
CA PHE A 54 -0.77 -5.66 16.21
C PHE A 54 -0.54 -4.68 17.36
N GLU A 55 -0.32 -3.40 17.04
CA GLU A 55 -0.18 -2.34 18.04
C GLU A 55 -1.45 -2.21 18.89
N GLY A 56 -2.63 -2.14 18.26
CA GLY A 56 -3.91 -2.07 18.97
C GLY A 56 -4.19 -3.30 19.84
N LEU A 57 -3.85 -4.51 19.36
CA LEU A 57 -3.98 -5.73 20.15
C LEU A 57 -3.02 -5.75 21.35
N ALA A 58 -1.81 -5.22 21.20
CA ALA A 58 -0.85 -5.10 22.29
C ALA A 58 -1.34 -4.11 23.36
N GLN A 59 -1.84 -2.93 22.95
CA GLN A 59 -2.46 -1.94 23.84
C GLN A 59 -3.64 -2.54 24.61
N ALA A 60 -4.55 -3.24 23.93
CA ALA A 60 -5.70 -3.87 24.55
C ALA A 60 -5.29 -4.93 25.60
N LYS A 61 -4.25 -5.71 25.31
CA LYS A 61 -3.69 -6.69 26.27
C LYS A 61 -3.03 -6.03 27.47
N ALA A 62 -2.40 -4.88 27.28
CA ALA A 62 -1.79 -4.08 28.34
C ALA A 62 -2.82 -3.29 29.18
N GLY A 63 -4.06 -3.16 28.68
CA GLY A 63 -5.10 -2.34 29.30
C GLY A 63 -5.00 -0.85 28.95
N ASP A 64 -4.20 -0.50 27.93
CA ASP A 64 -3.95 0.87 27.47
C ASP A 64 -5.12 1.37 26.59
N PHE A 65 -6.30 1.50 27.18
CA PHE A 65 -7.49 1.99 26.50
C PHE A 65 -7.54 3.53 26.51
N ALA A 66 -8.24 4.10 25.53
CA ALA A 66 -8.53 5.53 25.53
C ALA A 66 -9.43 5.92 26.71
N GLU A 67 -9.16 7.08 27.30
CA GLU A 67 -9.95 7.59 28.43
C GLU A 67 -11.38 7.98 28.04
N GLY A 68 -12.33 7.70 28.93
CA GLY A 68 -13.73 8.09 28.77
C GLY A 68 -14.52 7.18 27.83
N SER A 69 -15.61 7.70 27.27
CA SER A 69 -16.45 6.95 26.34
C SER A 69 -15.80 6.82 24.95
N GLY A 70 -16.26 5.85 24.17
CA GLY A 70 -15.81 5.69 22.79
C GLY A 70 -16.12 6.90 21.91
N ASP A 71 -17.26 7.58 22.13
CA ASP A 71 -17.60 8.76 21.35
C ASP A 71 -16.72 9.97 21.71
N ASP A 72 -16.39 10.14 23.00
CA ASP A 72 -15.45 11.17 23.44
C ASP A 72 -14.06 10.96 22.85
N ALA A 73 -13.59 9.71 22.83
CA ALA A 73 -12.31 9.34 22.25
C ALA A 73 -12.25 9.67 20.75
N ILE A 74 -13.28 9.29 19.99
CA ILE A 74 -13.38 9.60 18.55
C ILE A 74 -13.42 11.11 18.31
N ARG A 75 -14.24 11.85 19.08
CA ARG A 75 -14.32 13.32 18.98
C ARG A 75 -12.97 13.99 19.25
N ARG A 76 -12.20 13.52 20.24
CA ARG A 76 -10.85 14.03 20.52
C ARG A 76 -9.89 13.79 19.36
N ALA A 77 -9.90 12.58 18.79
CA ALA A 77 -9.02 12.23 17.66
C ALA A 77 -9.26 13.13 16.44
N PHE A 78 -10.52 13.34 16.05
CA PHE A 78 -10.86 14.23 14.92
C PHE A 78 -10.43 15.68 15.17
N ARG A 79 -10.63 16.20 16.40
CA ARG A 79 -10.17 17.56 16.75
C ARG A 79 -8.65 17.71 16.62
N GLN A 80 -7.88 16.71 17.04
CA GLN A 80 -6.42 16.74 16.95
C GLN A 80 -5.93 16.68 15.50
N ALA A 81 -6.52 15.82 14.67
CA ALA A 81 -6.16 15.72 13.25
C ALA A 81 -6.39 17.04 12.50
N HIS A 82 -7.52 17.71 12.75
CA HIS A 82 -7.81 19.02 12.16
C HIS A 82 -6.93 20.17 12.68
N ALA A 83 -6.37 20.06 13.89
CA ALA A 83 -5.46 21.06 14.44
C ALA A 83 -4.01 20.90 13.94
N SER A 84 -3.70 19.77 13.30
CA SER A 84 -2.36 19.41 12.82
C SER A 84 -2.18 19.58 11.31
N SER A 85 -3.25 20.00 10.61
CA SER A 85 -3.27 20.35 9.18
C SER A 85 -3.20 21.86 9.00
#